data_AF-A0A259DJG5-F1
#
_entry.id   AF-A0A259DJG5-F1
#
_cell.length_a   1.000
_cell.length_b   1.000
_cell.length_c   1.000
_cell.angle_alpha   90.00
_cell.angle_beta   90.00
_cell.angle_gamma   90.00
#
_symmetry.space_group_name_H-M   'P 1'
#
loop_
_entity.id
_entity.type
_entity.pdbx_description
1 polymer ?
#
loop_
_entity_poly.entity_id
_entity_poly.type
_entity_poly.pdbx_seq_one_letter_code
_entity_poly.pdbx_strand_id
1 'polypeptide(L)' 'AAEADLLVPILAYEMDGAPMNVRDKGPIWVIYPYDDDSAWRTGTTYARSVWQLDRIDAKR' A
#
# COMPACT_ATOMS: atom_id res chain seq x y z
N ALA A 1 13.59 8.49 -5.58
CA ALA A 1 13.82 7.92 -4.24
C ALA A 1 13.35 8.87 -3.13
N ALA A 2 14.03 10.00 -2.86
CA ALA A 2 13.75 10.81 -1.66
C ALA A 2 12.33 11.41 -1.51
N GLU A 3 11.64 11.72 -2.61
CA GLU A 3 10.29 12.31 -2.54
C GLU A 3 9.19 11.25 -2.32
N ALA A 4 9.39 10.05 -2.88
CA ALA A 4 8.47 8.92 -2.71
C ALA A 4 8.47 8.39 -1.27
N ASP A 5 9.63 8.41 -0.60
CA ASP A 5 9.76 8.01 0.81
C ASP A 5 8.92 8.86 1.78
N LEU A 6 8.49 10.06 1.38
CA LEU A 6 7.61 10.90 2.21
C LEU A 6 6.12 10.54 2.06
N LEU A 7 5.76 9.75 1.05
CA LEU A 7 4.38 9.41 0.69
C LEU A 7 4.03 7.94 0.97
N VAL A 8 4.93 7.19 1.61
CA VAL A 8 4.73 5.79 1.98
C VAL A 8 4.32 5.65 3.45
N PRO A 9 3.47 4.66 3.79
CA PRO A 9 2.76 3.76 2.87
C PRO A 9 1.62 4.44 2.10
N ILE A 10 1.27 3.88 0.95
CA ILE A 10 0.18 4.34 0.08
C ILE A 10 -1.10 3.60 0.43
N LEU A 11 -2.22 4.33 0.53
CA LEU A 11 -3.57 3.76 0.55
C LEU A 11 -4.15 3.82 -0.86
N ALA A 12 -4.04 2.71 -1.60
CA ALA A 12 -4.56 2.59 -2.95
C ALA A 12 -6.05 2.21 -2.92
N TYR A 13 -6.87 3.01 -3.60
CA TYR A 13 -8.29 2.73 -3.84
C TYR A 13 -8.63 2.58 -5.34
N GLU A 14 -7.66 2.92 -6.19
CA GLU A 14 -7.71 2.76 -7.64
C GLU A 14 -6.48 1.99 -8.13
N MET A 15 -6.67 1.27 -9.23
CA MET A 15 -5.62 0.59 -9.98
C MET A 15 -5.83 0.94 -11.46
N ASP A 16 -4.78 1.43 -12.12
CA ASP A 16 -4.83 1.89 -13.51
C ASP A 16 -5.95 2.90 -13.80
N GLY A 17 -6.23 3.78 -12.83
CA GLY A 17 -7.26 4.82 -12.93
C GLY A 17 -8.70 4.32 -12.78
N ALA A 18 -8.90 3.06 -12.38
CA ALA A 18 -10.21 2.48 -12.11
C ALA A 18 -10.36 2.06 -10.65
N PRO A 19 -11.55 2.22 -10.03
CA PRO A 19 -11.80 1.77 -8.66
C PRO A 19 -11.53 0.27 -8.49
N MET A 20 -10.88 -0.10 -7.40
CA MET A 20 -10.58 -1.50 -7.10
C MET A 20 -11.80 -2.25 -6.56
N ASN A 21 -12.15 -3.39 -7.16
CA ASN A 21 -13.22 -4.25 -6.68
C ASN A 21 -12.78 -5.08 -5.46
N VAL A 22 -13.74 -5.51 -4.64
CA VAL A 22 -13.49 -6.36 -3.44
C VAL A 22 -12.74 -7.65 -3.77
N ARG A 23 -13.02 -8.25 -4.93
CA ARG A 23 -12.34 -9.47 -5.42
C ARG A 23 -10.92 -9.20 -5.92
N ASP A 24 -10.64 -7.96 -6.31
CA ASP A 24 -9.40 -7.52 -6.94
C ASP A 24 -8.63 -6.60 -5.98
N LYS A 25 -8.37 -7.10 -4.77
CA LYS A 25 -7.58 -6.42 -3.71
C LYS A 25 -8.16 -5.09 -3.22
N GLY A 26 -9.40 -4.74 -3.58
CA GLY A 26 -10.09 -3.53 -3.14
C GLY A 26 -10.94 -3.75 -1.87
N PRO A 27 -11.65 -2.70 -1.40
CA PRO A 27 -11.66 -1.34 -1.95
C PRO A 27 -10.43 -0.52 -1.56
N ILE A 28 -9.69 -0.93 -0.53
CA ILE A 28 -8.49 -0.24 -0.06
C ILE A 28 -7.36 -1.25 0.14
N TRP A 29 -6.19 -0.93 -0.40
CA TRP A 29 -4.96 -1.69 -0.22
C TRP A 29 -3.84 -0.80 0.33
N VAL A 30 -3.24 -1.20 1.46
CA VAL A 30 -1.97 -0.64 1.92
C VAL A 30 -0.84 -1.20 1.06
N ILE A 31 -0.13 -0.34 0.34
CA ILE A 31 0.95 -0.74 -0.56
C ILE A 31 2.17 0.15 -0.44
N TYR A 32 3.33 -0.41 -0.78
CA TYR A 32 4.62 0.27 -0.86
C TYR A 32 5.12 0.21 -2.31
N PRO A 33 5.92 1.19 -2.76
CA PRO A 33 6.38 1.28 -4.15
C PRO A 33 7.54 0.31 -4.37
N TYR A 34 7.21 -0.98 -4.46
CA TYR A 34 8.17 -2.07 -4.61
C TYR A 34 9.08 -1.89 -5.82
N ASP A 35 8.58 -1.27 -6.89
CA ASP A 35 9.32 -1.10 -8.14
C ASP A 35 10.26 0.11 -8.13
N ASP A 36 9.97 1.13 -7.30
CA ASP A 36 10.76 2.37 -7.24
C ASP A 36 12.06 2.20 -6.44
N ASP A 37 12.01 1.46 -5.33
CA ASP A 37 13.18 1.22 -4.47
C ASP A 37 13.20 -0.20 -3.91
N SER A 38 14.37 -0.84 -4.01
CA SER A 38 14.64 -2.14 -3.42
C SER A 38 14.51 -2.18 -1.89
N ALA A 39 14.60 -1.04 -1.20
CA ALA A 39 14.36 -0.93 0.23
C ALA A 39 12.96 -1.43 0.64
N TRP A 40 11.98 -1.35 -0.26
CA TRP A 40 10.61 -1.83 -0.03
C TRP A 40 10.45 -3.33 -0.27
N ARG A 41 11.46 -4.02 -0.83
CA ARG A 41 11.38 -5.44 -1.19
C ARG A 41 11.78 -6.36 -0.04
N THR A 42 11.21 -6.12 1.14
CA THR A 42 11.50 -6.90 2.35
C THR A 42 10.29 -7.71 2.79
N GLY A 43 10.53 -8.85 3.45
CA GLY A 43 9.46 -9.69 3.99
C GLY A 43 8.50 -8.93 4.92
N THR A 44 9.03 -8.00 5.72
CA THR A 44 8.23 -7.12 6.59
C THR A 44 7.33 -6.17 5.80
N THR A 45 7.81 -5.60 4.70
CA THR A 45 7.01 -4.67 3.87
C THR A 45 5.87 -5.42 3.19
N TYR A 46 6.15 -6.59 2.62
CA TYR A 46 5.11 -7.45 2.05
C TYR A 46 4.06 -7.86 3.08
N ALA A 47 4.48 -8.21 4.30
CA ALA A 47 3.55 -8.57 5.37
C ALA A 47 2.68 -7.39 5.85
N ARG A 48 3.16 -6.14 5.69
CA ARG A 48 2.41 -4.91 5.99
C ARG A 48 1.48 -4.49 4.85
N SER A 49 1.63 -5.08 3.66
CA SER A 49 0.73 -4.83 2.55
C SER A 49 -0.56 -5.62 2.72
N VAL A 50 -1.60 -4.95 3.18
CA VAL A 50 -2.88 -5.56 3.53
C VAL A 50 -3.97 -4.99 2.62
N TRP A 51 -4.65 -5.86 1.87
CA TRP A 51 -5.87 -5.53 1.14
C TRP A 51 -7.10 -5.69 2.02
N GLN A 52 -8.22 -5.09 1.62
CA GLN A 52 -9.46 -5.04 2.41
C GLN A 52 -9.21 -4.45 3.81
N LEU A 53 -8.45 -3.36 3.85
CA LEU A 53 -8.17 -2.64 5.09
C LEU A 53 -9.48 -2.14 5.73
N ASP A 54 -9.75 -2.61 6.96
CA ASP A 54 -10.94 -2.24 7.74
C ASP A 54 -10.67 -1.10 8.71
N ARG A 55 -9.54 -1.15 9.44
CA ARG A 55 -9.20 -0.13 10.45
C ARG A 55 -7.69 0.11 10.54
N ILE A 56 -7.34 1.36 10.82
CA ILE A 56 -5.99 1.76 11.26
C ILE A 56 -6.11 2.29 12.68
N ASP A 57 -5.34 1.70 13.59
CA ASP A 57 -5.23 2.15 14.97
C ASP A 57 -3.83 2.77 15.18
N ALA A 58 -3.77 4.07 15.46
CA ALA A 58 -2.53 4.78 15.76
C ALA A 58 -2.42 5.01 17.28
N LYS A 59 -1.27 4.64 17.85
CA LYS A 59 -0.91 4.95 19.23
C LYS A 59 0.06 6.12 19.25
N ARG A 60 -0.12 7.01 20.22
CA ARG A 60 0.70 8.19 20.44
C ARG A 60 1.92 7.87 21.29
#